data_AF-A0A9X2KVE4-F1
#
_entry.id   AF-A0A9X2KVE4-F1
#
_cell.length_a   1.000
_cell.length_b   1.000
_cell.length_c   1.000
_cell.angle_alpha   90.00
_cell.angle_beta   90.00
_cell.angle_gamma   90.00
#
_symmetry.space_group_name_H-M   'P 1'
#
loop_
_entity.id
_entity.type
_entity.pdbx_description
1 polymer ?
#
loop_
_entity_poly.entity_id
_entity_poly.type
_entity_poly.pdbx_seq_one_letter_code
_entity_poly.pdbx_strand_id
1 'polypeptide(L)'
;MTKTRQKDQRWSREELKIYVLLLCSEADFVQTPTELRFISTRVDGESFDRIYNEYLNDSENERIRKIRNALEHHEFSKDEREELKTEIHEMFLANDYISESERKLEEMLMEILG
;
A
#
# COMPACT_ATOMS: atom_id res chain seq x y z
N MET A 1 27.03 -7.70 -17.09
CA MET A 1 25.73 -7.09 -16.76
C MET A 1 25.61 -7.05 -15.25
N THR A 2 25.97 -5.93 -14.63
CA THR A 2 25.90 -5.74 -13.19
C THR A 2 24.43 -5.60 -12.80
N LYS A 3 23.89 -6.60 -12.07
CA LYS A 3 22.66 -6.46 -11.30
C LYS A 3 22.91 -5.30 -10.32
N THR A 4 22.34 -4.14 -10.59
CA THR A 4 22.32 -3.04 -9.63
C THR A 4 21.63 -3.57 -8.38
N ARG A 5 22.36 -3.69 -7.26
CA ARG A 5 21.76 -3.97 -5.96
C ARG A 5 20.68 -2.91 -5.75
N GLN A 6 19.40 -3.31 -5.68
CA GLN A 6 18.38 -2.47 -5.07
C GLN A 6 18.97 -2.08 -3.71
N LYS A 7 19.21 -0.78 -3.53
CA LYS A 7 19.60 -0.25 -2.24
C LYS A 7 18.45 -0.64 -1.33
N ASP A 8 18.71 -1.49 -0.33
CA ASP A 8 17.71 -1.94 0.65
C ASP A 8 17.27 -0.73 1.47
N GLN A 9 16.45 0.12 0.87
CA GLN A 9 15.84 1.24 1.55
C GLN A 9 14.68 0.63 2.31
N ARG A 10 14.98 0.21 3.54
CA ARG A 10 13.97 -0.24 4.50
C ARG A 10 12.99 0.91 4.64
N TRP A 11 11.77 0.70 4.15
CA TRP A 11 10.69 1.66 4.34
C TRP A 11 10.50 1.91 5.84
N SER A 12 9.98 3.07 6.23
CA SER A 12 9.38 3.19 7.55
C SER A 12 8.04 2.44 7.56
N ARG A 13 7.46 2.25 8.75
CA ARG A 13 6.09 1.71 8.85
C ARG A 13 5.07 2.59 8.11
N GLU A 14 5.26 3.91 8.21
CA GLU A 14 4.46 4.91 7.51
C GLU A 14 4.59 4.78 5.99
N GLU A 15 5.80 4.54 5.49
CA GLU A 15 6.06 4.41 4.06
C GLU A 15 5.46 3.12 3.48
N LEU A 16 5.49 2.01 4.22
CA LEU A 16 4.76 0.80 3.83
C LEU A 16 3.25 1.07 3.78
N LYS A 17 2.72 1.74 4.81
CA LYS A 17 1.31 2.12 4.89
C LYS A 17 0.87 2.94 3.68
N ILE A 18 1.61 4.01 3.36
CA ILE A 18 1.38 4.83 2.14
C ILE A 18 1.34 3.93 0.90
N TYR A 19 2.33 3.05 0.75
CA TYR A 19 2.46 2.20 -0.43
C TYR A 19 1.29 1.23 -0.60
N VAL A 20 0.81 0.64 0.50
CA VAL A 20 -0.37 -0.24 0.52
C VAL A 20 -1.63 0.53 0.15
N LEU A 21 -1.85 1.71 0.72
CA LEU A 21 -3.01 2.53 0.39
C LEU A 21 -3.00 3.00 -1.07
N LEU A 22 -1.83 3.33 -1.62
CA LEU A 22 -1.69 3.62 -3.06
C LEU A 22 -2.08 2.43 -3.93
N LEU A 23 -1.68 1.20 -3.54
CA LEU A 23 -2.12 -0.02 -4.21
C LEU A 23 -3.65 -0.17 -4.17
N CYS A 24 -4.27 0.08 -3.02
CA CYS A 24 -5.72 0.06 -2.90
C CYS A 24 -6.40 1.12 -3.79
N SER A 25 -5.84 2.32 -3.94
CA SER A 25 -6.44 3.40 -4.76
C SER A 25 -6.42 3.14 -6.26
N GLU A 26 -5.64 2.18 -6.74
CA GLU A 26 -5.61 1.80 -8.17
C GLU A 26 -6.40 0.50 -8.45
N ALA A 27 -7.01 -0.09 -7.41
CA ALA A 27 -7.57 -1.44 -7.47
C ALA A 27 -8.71 -1.62 -8.48
N ASP A 28 -9.53 -0.60 -8.68
CA ASP A 28 -10.64 -0.57 -9.64
C ASP A 28 -10.26 0.15 -10.95
N PHE A 29 -8.98 0.49 -11.13
CA PHE A 29 -8.43 1.32 -12.22
C PHE A 29 -8.93 2.77 -12.25
N VAL A 30 -9.61 3.24 -11.20
CA VAL A 30 -10.17 4.59 -11.10
C VAL A 30 -9.75 5.23 -9.78
N GLN A 31 -8.56 5.82 -9.76
CA GLN A 31 -8.13 6.63 -8.63
C GLN A 31 -8.94 7.93 -8.56
N THR A 32 -9.73 8.10 -7.51
CA THR A 32 -10.60 9.25 -7.29
C THR A 32 -9.89 10.34 -6.44
N PRO A 33 -10.31 11.61 -6.57
CA PRO A 33 -9.84 12.66 -5.67
C PRO A 33 -10.17 12.39 -4.19
N THR A 34 -11.22 11.62 -3.90
CA THR A 34 -11.62 11.23 -2.54
C THR A 34 -10.59 10.27 -1.94
N GLU A 35 -10.13 9.28 -2.68
CA GLU A 35 -9.10 8.32 -2.23
C GLU A 35 -7.74 9.01 -2.08
N LEU A 36 -7.34 9.84 -3.04
CA LEU A 36 -6.10 10.62 -2.91
C LEU A 36 -6.15 11.55 -1.69
N ARG A 37 -7.29 12.18 -1.43
CA ARG A 37 -7.49 12.98 -0.23
C ARG A 37 -7.44 12.13 1.03
N PHE A 38 -8.09 10.96 1.05
CA PHE A 38 -8.07 10.01 2.16
C PHE A 38 -6.64 9.63 2.54
N ILE A 39 -5.80 9.32 1.54
CA ILE A 39 -4.39 8.98 1.75
C ILE A 39 -3.63 10.19 2.28
N SER A 40 -3.76 11.35 1.64
CA SER A 40 -3.05 12.58 2.04
C SER A 40 -3.33 13.04 3.48
N THR A 41 -4.49 12.69 4.05
CA THR A 41 -4.85 13.04 5.43
C THR A 41 -4.31 12.09 6.49
N ARG A 42 -3.79 10.93 6.10
CA ARG A 42 -3.32 9.86 7.00
C ARG A 42 -1.81 9.72 7.04
N VAL A 43 -1.09 10.51 6.25
CA VAL A 43 0.32 10.31 5.96
C VAL A 43 1.11 11.62 5.99
N ASP A 44 2.40 11.53 6.32
CA ASP A 44 3.32 12.66 6.22
C ASP A 44 3.61 13.01 4.75
N GLY A 45 3.57 14.30 4.41
CA GLY A 45 3.70 14.78 3.04
C GLY A 45 5.05 14.48 2.38
N GLU A 46 6.16 14.51 3.15
CA GLU A 46 7.49 14.22 2.61
C GLU A 46 7.63 12.73 2.27
N SER A 47 7.08 11.88 3.12
CA SER A 47 7.03 10.43 2.90
C SER A 47 6.09 10.06 1.74
N PHE A 48 4.97 10.77 1.60
CA PHE A 48 4.02 10.55 0.50
C PHE A 48 4.65 10.80 -0.86
N ASP A 49 5.23 11.98 -1.10
CA ASP A 49 5.79 12.32 -2.41
C ASP A 49 6.89 11.34 -2.82
N ARG A 50 7.75 10.94 -1.87
CA ARG A 50 8.81 9.96 -2.11
C ARG A 50 8.24 8.61 -2.53
N ILE A 51 7.27 8.11 -1.78
CA ILE A 51 6.68 6.78 -2.00
C ILE A 51 5.79 6.76 -3.24
N TYR A 52 5.04 7.81 -3.50
CA TYR A 52 4.21 7.93 -4.70
C TYR A 52 5.06 7.88 -5.98
N ASN A 53 6.17 8.62 -6.00
CA ASN A 53 7.11 8.55 -7.13
C ASN A 53 7.73 7.16 -7.30
N GLU A 54 8.05 6.47 -6.20
CA GLU A 54 8.54 5.08 -6.27
C GLU A 54 7.46 4.15 -6.85
N TYR A 55 6.23 4.26 -6.34
CA TYR A 55 5.07 3.46 -6.73
C TYR A 55 4.70 3.59 -8.23
N LEU A 56 4.78 4.80 -8.79
CA LEU A 56 4.53 5.06 -10.21
C LEU A 56 5.53 4.37 -11.15
N ASN A 57 6.73 4.02 -10.64
CA ASN A 57 7.77 3.34 -11.42
C ASN A 57 7.76 1.82 -11.25
N ASP A 58 6.96 1.28 -10.32
CA ASP A 58 6.92 -0.14 -10.02
C ASP A 58 5.83 -0.85 -10.81
N SER A 59 6.16 -2.00 -11.40
CA SER A 59 5.17 -2.92 -11.95
C SER A 59 4.33 -3.58 -10.84
N GLU A 60 3.17 -4.12 -11.19
CA GLU A 60 2.30 -4.85 -10.24
C GLU A 60 3.06 -5.92 -9.44
N ASN A 61 3.88 -6.73 -10.13
CA ASN A 61 4.71 -7.75 -9.47
C ASN A 61 5.73 -7.15 -8.50
N GLU A 62 6.32 -6.00 -8.82
CA GLU A 62 7.26 -5.30 -7.94
C GLU A 62 6.56 -4.73 -6.71
N ARG A 63 5.36 -4.15 -6.88
CA ARG A 63 4.53 -3.62 -5.79
C ARG A 63 4.24 -4.67 -4.73
N ILE A 64 3.73 -5.84 -5.15
CA ILE A 64 3.44 -6.94 -4.22
C ILE A 64 4.71 -7.48 -3.56
N ARG A 65 5.79 -7.64 -4.33
CA ARG A 65 7.08 -8.11 -3.80
C ARG A 65 7.62 -7.17 -2.72
N LYS A 66 7.53 -5.85 -2.93
CA LYS A 66 8.02 -4.86 -1.97
C LYS A 66 7.19 -4.83 -0.69
N ILE A 67 5.87 -4.95 -0.78
CA ILE A 67 4.98 -5.06 0.39
C ILE A 67 5.36 -6.28 1.24
N ARG A 68 5.51 -7.46 0.62
CA ARG A 68 5.93 -8.69 1.33
C ARG A 68 7.29 -8.52 2.00
N ASN A 69 8.28 -8.01 1.25
CA ASN A 69 9.61 -7.77 1.82
C ASN A 69 9.54 -6.81 3.01
N ALA A 70 8.81 -5.69 2.90
CA ALA A 70 8.70 -4.73 3.99
C ALA A 70 8.08 -5.38 5.25
N LEU A 71 7.00 -6.16 5.10
CA LEU A 71 6.37 -6.87 6.22
C LEU A 71 7.27 -7.93 6.86
N GLU A 72 8.19 -8.53 6.11
CA GLU A 72 9.20 -9.46 6.64
C GLU A 72 10.33 -8.73 7.38
N HIS A 73 10.70 -7.52 6.92
CA HIS A 73 11.82 -6.75 7.49
C HIS A 73 11.41 -5.89 8.69
N HIS A 74 10.12 -5.59 8.82
CA HIS A 74 9.56 -4.85 9.94
C HIS A 74 8.88 -5.81 10.91
N GLU A 75 9.23 -5.71 12.19
CA GLU A 75 8.51 -6.36 13.29
C GLU A 75 7.17 -5.63 13.53
N PHE A 76 6.29 -5.60 12.54
CA PHE A 76 4.92 -5.15 12.74
C PHE A 76 4.27 -6.04 13.80
N SER A 77 3.85 -5.41 14.89
CA SER A 77 3.02 -6.05 15.89
C SER A 77 1.70 -6.50 15.28
N LYS A 78 1.03 -7.43 15.97
CA LYS A 78 -0.29 -7.88 15.57
C LYS A 78 -1.27 -6.70 15.47
N ASP A 79 -1.22 -5.79 16.45
CA ASP A 79 -2.12 -4.64 16.50
C ASP A 79 -1.90 -3.70 15.30
N GLU A 80 -0.65 -3.41 14.94
CA GLU A 80 -0.35 -2.59 13.75
C GLU A 80 -0.80 -3.25 12.44
N ARG A 81 -0.76 -4.59 12.34
CA ARG A 81 -1.30 -5.32 11.19
C ARG A 81 -2.82 -5.20 11.13
N GLU A 82 -3.51 -5.35 12.26
CA GLU A 82 -4.97 -5.19 12.34
C GLU A 82 -5.43 -3.75 12.04
N GLU A 83 -4.67 -2.75 12.49
CA GLU A 83 -4.90 -1.35 12.14
C GLU A 83 -4.79 -1.15 10.61
N LEU A 84 -3.73 -1.67 9.98
CA LEU A 84 -3.56 -1.56 8.53
C LEU A 84 -4.69 -2.28 7.75
N LYS A 85 -5.13 -3.46 8.20
CA LYS A 85 -6.29 -4.16 7.62
C LYS A 85 -7.57 -3.32 7.74
N THR A 86 -7.78 -2.70 8.89
CA THR A 86 -8.95 -1.84 9.13
C THR A 86 -8.95 -0.67 8.17
N GLU A 87 -7.80 -0.01 7.99
CA GLU A 87 -7.70 1.12 7.07
C GLU A 87 -7.88 0.73 5.59
N ILE A 88 -7.38 -0.44 5.17
CA ILE A 88 -7.63 -0.99 3.83
C ILE A 88 -9.14 -1.16 3.62
N HIS A 89 -9.83 -1.76 4.60
CA HIS A 89 -11.27 -1.97 4.53
C HIS A 89 -12.05 -0.65 4.48
N GLU A 90 -11.71 0.31 5.34
CA GLU A 90 -12.30 1.66 5.33
C GLU A 90 -12.10 2.38 4.01
N MET A 91 -10.94 2.18 3.37
CA MET A 91 -10.63 2.81 2.10
C MET A 91 -11.52 2.29 0.97
N PHE A 92 -11.72 0.98 0.87
CA PHE A 92 -12.63 0.41 -0.14
C PHE A 92 -14.10 0.80 0.14
N LEU A 93 -14.47 1.00 1.41
CA LEU A 93 -15.77 1.54 1.78
C LEU A 93 -15.91 3.06 1.58
N ALA A 94 -14.83 3.78 1.26
CA ALA A 94 -14.89 5.23 1.06
C ALA A 94 -15.72 5.60 -0.18
N ASN A 95 -15.84 4.67 -1.14
CA ASN A 95 -16.79 4.73 -2.23
C ASN A 95 -18.02 3.88 -1.88
N ASP A 96 -19.23 4.34 -2.26
CA ASP A 96 -20.51 3.63 -1.97
C ASP A 96 -20.61 2.22 -2.60
N TYR A 97 -19.62 1.80 -3.38
CA TYR A 97 -19.57 0.52 -4.08
C TYR A 97 -18.15 -0.04 -4.10
N ILE A 98 -18.00 -1.28 -3.62
CA ILE A 98 -16.78 -2.07 -3.76
C ILE A 98 -16.92 -2.98 -4.98
N SER A 99 -16.00 -2.87 -5.93
CA SER A 99 -15.87 -3.69 -7.14
C SER A 99 -15.34 -5.11 -6.85
N GLU A 100 -15.43 -6.00 -7.85
CA GLU A 100 -14.81 -7.33 -7.73
C GLU A 100 -13.29 -7.29 -7.66
N SER A 101 -12.65 -6.29 -8.30
CA SER A 101 -11.20 -6.13 -8.29
C SER A 101 -10.70 -5.70 -6.93
N GLU A 102 -11.37 -4.74 -6.29
CA GLU A 102 -11.08 -4.32 -4.92
C GLU A 102 -11.25 -5.46 -3.93
N ARG A 103 -12.33 -6.25 -4.02
CA ARG A 103 -12.51 -7.43 -3.17
C ARG A 103 -11.37 -8.43 -3.30
N LYS A 104 -10.94 -8.74 -4.53
CA LYS A 104 -9.81 -9.66 -4.76
C LYS A 104 -8.49 -9.11 -4.20
N LEU A 105 -8.27 -7.81 -4.35
CA LEU A 105 -7.10 -7.16 -3.79
C LEU A 105 -7.12 -7.17 -2.26
N GLU A 106 -8.27 -6.87 -1.65
CA GLU A 106 -8.48 -6.94 -0.21
C GLU A 106 -8.15 -8.33 0.31
N GLU A 107 -8.76 -9.39 -0.26
CA GLU A 107 -8.50 -10.77 0.12
C GLU A 107 -7.00 -11.14 0.07
N MET A 108 -6.31 -10.74 -1.00
CA MET A 108 -4.88 -10.98 -1.16
C MET A 108 -4.06 -10.21 -0.11
N LEU A 109 -4.41 -8.96 0.20
CA LEU A 109 -3.72 -8.17 1.21
C LEU A 109 -3.96 -8.71 2.63
N MET A 110 -5.16 -9.21 2.93
CA MET A 110 -5.46 -9.87 4.21
C MET A 110 -4.59 -11.12 4.38
N GLU A 111 -4.41 -11.93 3.33
CA GLU A 111 -3.50 -13.09 3.36
C GLU A 111 -2.05 -12.69 3.61
N ILE A 112 -1.57 -11.62 2.95
CA ILE A 112 -0.20 -11.12 3.08
C ILE A 112 0.06 -10.55 4.48
N LEU A 113 -0.92 -9.87 5.07
CA LEU A 113 -0.80 -9.22 6.38
C LEU A 113 -0.85 -10.21 7.55
N GLY A 114 -1.33 -11.43 7.33
CA GLY A 114 -1.42 -12.48 8.35
C GLY A 114 -2.49 -12.19 9.37
#